data_AF-A0A0D0DN50-F1
#
_entry.id   AF-A0A0D0DN50-F1
#
_cell.length_a   1.000
_cell.length_b   1.000
_cell.length_c   1.000
_cell.angle_alpha   90.00
_cell.angle_beta   90.00
_cell.angle_gamma   90.00
#
_symmetry.space_group_name_H-M   'P 1'
#
loop_
_entity.id
_entity.type
_entity.pdbx_description
1 polymer ?
#
loop_
_entity_poly.entity_id
_entity_poly.type
_entity_poly.pdbx_seq_one_letter_code
_entity_poly.pdbx_strand_id
1 'polypeptide(L)'
;WTAHYLAFQHLLDLKLVLEMLVTQEKEAPRESKIIVMGDTVAHKKGTDMIAIIEDPVFWHTILRIVKHIESLALAENLTQTTHCRLDKVLVTFGFLISQYQSLLTQSTSEDCRMIQAILNSLEKRWSKCNQEVFIVAAILNPIYKTLPFAQLGIFTNSSVYGILSQLWQRFYQENPPPTLLSELYDYLNNKGVYKTFLRFVASLKADTTGKVSIQKLI
;
A
#
# COMPACT_ATOMS: atom_id res chain seq x y z
N TRP A 1 -3.85 1.42 -9.77
CA TRP A 1 -2.95 2.47 -9.22
C TRP A 1 -1.53 2.33 -9.73
N THR A 2 -1.04 1.10 -9.88
CA THR A 2 0.30 0.76 -10.37
C THR A 2 0.63 1.35 -11.74
N ALA A 3 -0.29 1.28 -12.72
CA ALA A 3 -0.05 1.87 -14.05
C ALA A 3 0.17 3.39 -14.02
N HIS A 4 -0.64 4.12 -13.25
CA HIS A 4 -0.47 5.58 -13.08
C HIS A 4 0.81 5.91 -12.34
N TYR A 5 1.14 5.15 -11.27
CA TYR A 5 2.39 5.33 -10.55
C TYR A 5 3.60 5.13 -11.45
N LEU A 6 3.66 4.01 -12.19
CA LEU A 6 4.78 3.73 -13.10
C LEU A 6 4.87 4.76 -14.23
N ALA A 7 3.74 5.18 -14.80
CA ALA A 7 3.73 6.20 -15.85
C ALA A 7 4.26 7.54 -15.35
N PHE A 8 3.82 8.01 -14.18
CA PHE A 8 4.28 9.27 -13.61
C PHE A 8 5.71 9.21 -13.10
N GLN A 9 6.12 8.08 -12.51
CA GLN A 9 7.50 7.85 -12.10
C GLN A 9 8.43 7.89 -13.33
N HIS A 10 8.08 7.14 -14.38
CA HIS A 10 8.87 7.13 -15.61
C HIS A 10 8.93 8.50 -16.27
N LEU A 11 7.83 9.26 -16.24
CA LEU A 11 7.81 10.63 -16.73
C LEU A 11 8.77 11.54 -15.94
N LEU A 12 8.84 11.39 -14.61
CA LEU A 12 9.81 12.12 -13.78
C LEU A 12 11.25 11.72 -14.09
N ASP A 13 11.52 10.42 -14.32
CA ASP A 13 12.85 9.92 -14.68
C ASP A 13 13.32 10.50 -16.03
N LEU A 14 12.38 10.74 -16.95
CA LEU A 14 12.65 11.34 -18.26
C LEU A 14 12.75 12.88 -18.24
N LYS A 15 12.48 13.54 -17.11
CA LYS A 15 12.44 15.01 -17.02
C LYS A 15 13.68 15.67 -17.62
N LEU A 16 14.87 15.27 -17.18
CA LEU A 16 16.14 15.86 -17.64
C LEU A 16 16.33 15.66 -19.15
N VAL A 17 16.01 14.48 -19.66
CA VAL A 17 16.13 14.17 -21.09
C VAL A 17 15.16 15.04 -21.91
N LEU A 18 13.92 15.20 -21.42
CA LEU A 18 12.92 16.06 -22.05
C LEU A 18 13.35 17.53 -22.06
N GLU A 19 13.88 18.05 -20.94
CA GLU A 19 14.40 19.42 -20.84
C GLU A 19 15.60 19.66 -21.79
N MET A 20 16.50 18.68 -21.91
CA MET A 20 17.60 18.74 -22.88
C MET A 20 17.10 18.76 -24.32
N LEU A 21 16.13 17.91 -24.66
CA LEU A 21 15.53 17.88 -26.00
C LEU A 21 14.84 19.21 -26.34
N VAL A 22 14.14 19.82 -25.39
CA VAL A 22 13.51 21.14 -25.58
C VAL A 22 14.56 22.21 -25.82
N THR A 23 15.69 22.17 -25.10
CA THR A 23 16.78 23.13 -25.27
C THR A 23 17.42 22.98 -26.65
N GLN A 24 17.73 21.75 -27.07
CA GLN A 24 18.27 21.45 -28.40
C GLN A 24 17.31 21.89 -29.52
N GLU A 25 16.00 21.64 -29.37
CA GLU A 25 14.98 22.05 -30.34
C GLU A 25 14.88 23.59 -30.49
N LYS A 26 15.10 24.33 -29.39
CA LYS A 26 15.11 25.81 -29.40
C LYS A 26 16.33 26.37 -30.11
N GLU A 27 17.50 25.76 -29.89
CA GLU A 27 18.78 26.19 -30.47
C GLU A 27 18.95 25.71 -31.92
N ALA A 28 18.25 24.66 -32.33
CA ALA A 28 18.36 24.08 -33.67
C ALA A 28 17.84 25.03 -34.77
N PRO A 29 18.54 25.11 -35.93
CA PRO A 29 18.01 25.70 -37.15
C PRO A 29 16.68 25.05 -37.56
N ARG A 30 15.80 25.78 -38.26
CA ARG A 30 14.47 25.28 -38.67
C ARG A 30 14.52 23.94 -39.40
N GLU A 31 15.58 23.69 -40.16
CA GLU A 31 15.79 22.48 -40.96
C GLU A 31 16.20 21.26 -40.12
N SER A 32 16.65 21.47 -38.88
CA SER A 32 17.11 20.42 -37.96
C SER A 32 16.18 20.19 -36.77
N LYS A 33 15.02 20.87 -36.74
CA LYS A 33 13.99 20.70 -35.72
C LYS A 33 13.29 19.35 -35.88
N ILE A 34 13.12 18.64 -34.77
CA ILE A 34 12.55 17.28 -34.74
C ILE A 34 11.24 17.21 -33.95
N ILE A 35 10.97 18.19 -33.08
CA ILE A 35 9.76 18.19 -32.23
C ILE A 35 8.64 19.00 -32.89
N VAL A 36 8.97 20.18 -33.42
CA VAL A 36 8.01 21.12 -34.00
C VAL A 36 8.13 21.05 -35.52
N MET A 37 7.62 19.96 -36.10
CA MET A 37 7.65 19.67 -37.54
C MET A 37 6.26 19.26 -38.06
N GLY A 38 6.04 19.43 -39.36
CA GLY A 38 4.84 18.93 -40.04
C GLY A 38 3.74 19.97 -40.25
N ASP A 39 2.49 19.56 -40.15
CA ASP A 39 1.34 20.43 -40.39
C ASP A 39 1.06 21.38 -39.20
N THR A 40 0.11 22.31 -39.38
CA THR A 40 -0.25 23.31 -38.35
C THR A 40 -0.72 22.67 -37.04
N VAL A 41 -1.30 21.47 -37.08
CA VAL A 41 -1.78 20.74 -35.90
C VAL A 41 -0.59 20.14 -35.13
N ALA A 42 0.35 19.50 -35.83
CA ALA A 42 1.57 18.97 -35.25
C ALA A 42 2.43 20.09 -34.63
N HIS A 43 2.54 21.23 -35.33
CA HIS A 43 3.21 22.43 -34.82
C HIS A 43 2.62 22.91 -33.50
N LYS A 44 1.29 23.03 -33.44
CA LYS A 44 0.60 23.47 -32.23
C LYS A 44 0.85 22.49 -31.07
N LYS A 45 0.69 21.19 -31.33
CA LYS A 45 0.90 20.16 -30.31
C LYS A 45 2.34 20.13 -29.79
N GLY A 46 3.34 20.25 -30.67
CA GLY A 46 4.74 20.33 -30.27
C GLY A 46 5.02 21.56 -29.40
N THR A 47 4.42 22.71 -29.75
CA THR A 47 4.54 23.93 -28.95
C THR A 47 3.89 23.78 -27.57
N ASP A 48 2.71 23.18 -27.50
CA ASP A 48 2.01 22.91 -26.24
C ASP A 48 2.80 21.94 -25.35
N MET A 49 3.42 20.90 -25.93
CA MET A 49 4.27 19.96 -25.21
C MET A 49 5.52 20.62 -24.65
N ILE A 50 6.18 21.49 -25.43
CA ILE A 50 7.32 22.29 -24.95
C ILE A 50 6.88 23.15 -23.76
N ALA A 51 5.75 23.84 -23.86
CA ALA A 51 5.24 24.68 -22.78
C ALA A 51 4.97 23.88 -21.48
N ILE A 52 4.49 22.63 -21.59
CA ILE A 52 4.30 21.74 -20.42
C ILE A 52 5.64 21.30 -19.83
N ILE A 53 6.60 20.90 -20.66
CA ILE A 53 7.93 20.45 -20.19
C ILE A 53 8.66 21.60 -19.47
N GLU A 54 8.47 22.83 -19.92
CA GLU A 54 9.11 24.01 -19.32
C GLU A 54 8.40 24.52 -18.06
N ASP A 55 7.18 24.06 -17.77
CA ASP A 55 6.43 24.48 -16.59
C ASP A 55 6.94 23.76 -15.32
N PRO A 56 7.58 24.48 -14.37
CA PRO A 56 8.03 23.87 -13.12
C PRO A 56 6.85 23.38 -12.27
N VAL A 57 5.68 24.03 -12.35
CA VAL A 57 4.49 23.68 -11.58
C VAL A 57 3.96 22.33 -12.00
N PHE A 58 3.98 22.02 -13.30
CA PHE A 58 3.65 20.70 -13.83
C PHE A 58 4.49 19.60 -13.15
N TRP A 59 5.82 19.74 -13.17
CA TRP A 59 6.72 18.74 -12.57
C TRP A 59 6.55 18.60 -11.06
N HIS A 60 6.40 19.72 -10.36
CA HIS A 60 6.11 19.69 -8.92
C HIS A 60 4.78 18.99 -8.62
N THR A 61 3.77 19.18 -9.46
CA THR A 61 2.47 18.52 -9.33
C THR A 61 2.57 17.01 -9.55
N ILE A 62 3.28 16.57 -10.60
CA ILE A 62 3.52 15.14 -10.85
C ILE A 62 4.28 14.50 -9.69
N LEU A 63 5.33 15.14 -9.18
CA LEU A 63 6.08 14.65 -8.03
C LEU A 63 5.19 14.49 -6.78
N ARG A 64 4.32 15.46 -6.51
CA ARG A 64 3.33 15.39 -5.42
C ARG A 64 2.38 14.21 -5.62
N ILE A 65 1.84 14.03 -6.83
CA ILE A 65 0.94 12.91 -7.14
C ILE A 65 1.64 11.58 -6.90
N VAL A 66 2.86 11.40 -7.40
CA VAL A 66 3.67 10.19 -7.21
C VAL A 66 3.83 9.87 -5.73
N LYS A 67 4.23 10.87 -4.92
CA LYS A 67 4.35 10.73 -3.46
C LYS A 67 3.05 10.23 -2.81
N HIS A 68 1.90 10.72 -3.26
CA HIS A 68 0.62 10.32 -2.69
C HIS A 68 0.16 8.94 -3.16
N ILE A 69 0.43 8.52 -4.40
CA ILE A 69 -0.06 7.24 -4.93
C ILE A 69 0.89 6.06 -4.69
N GLU A 70 2.15 6.32 -4.37
CA GLU A 70 3.18 5.28 -4.14
C GLU A 70 2.72 4.23 -3.13
N SER A 71 2.24 4.67 -1.95
CA SER A 71 1.77 3.75 -0.91
C SER A 71 0.59 2.89 -1.39
N LEU A 72 -0.31 3.44 -2.22
CA LEU A 72 -1.41 2.69 -2.83
C LEU A 72 -0.93 1.70 -3.89
N ALA A 73 0.06 2.06 -4.69
CA ALA A 73 0.64 1.16 -5.69
C ALA A 73 1.36 -0.02 -5.02
N LEU A 74 2.10 0.23 -3.94
CA LEU A 74 2.73 -0.83 -3.13
C LEU A 74 1.69 -1.78 -2.52
N ALA A 75 0.61 -1.22 -1.96
CA ALA A 75 -0.47 -2.02 -1.39
C ALA A 75 -1.21 -2.85 -2.46
N GLU A 76 -1.48 -2.27 -3.63
CA GLU A 76 -2.08 -2.98 -4.76
C GLU A 76 -1.21 -4.14 -5.21
N ASN A 77 0.10 -3.91 -5.42
CA ASN A 77 1.04 -4.95 -5.80
C ASN A 77 1.09 -6.08 -4.75
N LEU A 78 1.19 -5.74 -3.46
CA LEU A 78 1.21 -6.71 -2.37
C LEU A 78 -0.07 -7.56 -2.30
N THR A 79 -1.23 -6.92 -2.50
CA THR A 79 -2.54 -7.59 -2.48
C THR A 79 -2.81 -8.46 -3.71
N GLN A 80 -2.12 -8.20 -4.81
CA GLN A 80 -2.17 -9.01 -6.03
C GLN A 80 -1.18 -10.19 -6.04
N THR A 81 -0.30 -10.31 -5.04
CA THR A 81 0.62 -11.45 -4.96
C THR A 81 -0.14 -12.77 -4.79
N THR A 82 0.34 -13.83 -5.43
CA THR A 82 -0.26 -15.19 -5.38
C THR A 82 -0.34 -15.77 -3.97
N HIS A 83 0.50 -15.27 -3.06
CA HIS A 83 0.55 -15.69 -1.66
C HIS A 83 -0.09 -14.67 -0.71
N CYS A 84 -0.85 -13.70 -1.23
CA CYS A 84 -1.56 -12.75 -0.39
C CYS A 84 -2.64 -13.48 0.43
N ARG A 85 -2.62 -13.25 1.74
CA ARG A 85 -3.57 -13.82 2.71
C ARG A 85 -4.33 -12.69 3.39
N LEU A 86 -5.48 -13.01 3.99
CA LEU A 86 -6.36 -12.02 4.62
C LEU A 86 -5.67 -11.23 5.74
N ASP A 87 -4.75 -11.86 6.49
CA ASP A 87 -3.93 -11.17 7.49
C ASP A 87 -3.01 -10.12 6.85
N LYS A 88 -2.42 -10.43 5.70
CA LYS A 88 -1.58 -9.48 4.95
C LYS A 88 -2.40 -8.32 4.41
N VAL A 89 -3.62 -8.58 3.95
CA VAL A 89 -4.55 -7.51 3.53
C VAL A 89 -4.82 -6.55 4.69
N LEU A 90 -5.14 -7.06 5.89
CA LEU A 90 -5.43 -6.19 7.04
C LEU A 90 -4.21 -5.37 7.48
N VAL A 91 -3.04 -6.00 7.56
CA VAL A 91 -1.79 -5.30 7.91
C VAL A 91 -1.44 -4.23 6.89
N THR A 92 -1.67 -4.50 5.60
CA THR A 92 -1.49 -3.52 4.52
C THR A 92 -2.46 -2.35 4.66
N PHE A 93 -3.73 -2.61 4.99
CA PHE A 93 -4.71 -1.56 5.28
C PHE A 93 -4.27 -0.69 6.46
N GLY A 94 -3.84 -1.30 7.56
CA GLY A 94 -3.33 -0.59 8.73
C GLY A 94 -2.10 0.27 8.40
N PHE A 95 -1.18 -0.26 7.59
CA PHE A 95 -0.03 0.48 7.08
C PHE A 95 -0.46 1.71 6.26
N LEU A 96 -1.39 1.55 5.31
CA LEU A 96 -1.88 2.68 4.50
C LEU A 96 -2.48 3.79 5.38
N ILE A 97 -3.34 3.43 6.33
CA ILE A 97 -3.94 4.41 7.25
C ILE A 97 -2.86 5.14 8.03
N SER A 98 -1.91 4.41 8.62
CA SER A 98 -0.81 5.01 9.38
C SER A 98 0.05 5.95 8.52
N GLN A 99 0.40 5.55 7.29
CA GLN A 99 1.17 6.36 6.37
C GLN A 99 0.44 7.65 5.98
N TYR A 100 -0.84 7.57 5.62
CA TYR A 100 -1.60 8.75 5.23
C TYR A 100 -1.92 9.67 6.42
N GLN A 101 -2.11 9.13 7.63
CA GLN A 101 -2.23 9.94 8.83
C GLN A 101 -0.93 10.69 9.11
N SER A 102 0.22 10.02 9.02
CA SER A 102 1.54 10.66 9.16
C SER A 102 1.75 11.75 8.11
N LEU A 103 1.38 11.48 6.85
CA LEU A 103 1.45 12.47 5.79
C LEU A 103 0.54 13.67 6.09
N LEU A 104 -0.68 13.44 6.57
CA LEU A 104 -1.62 14.51 6.92
C LEU A 104 -1.04 15.45 7.99
N THR A 105 -0.37 14.91 9.01
CA THR A 105 0.28 15.71 10.08
C THR A 105 1.44 16.57 9.57
N GLN A 106 2.10 16.15 8.49
CA GLN A 106 3.29 16.80 7.92
C GLN A 106 2.97 17.68 6.69
N SER A 107 1.71 17.74 6.28
CA SER A 107 1.31 18.29 4.99
C SER A 107 0.95 19.77 5.01
N THR A 108 1.08 20.41 3.84
CA THR A 108 0.57 21.76 3.58
C THR A 108 -0.96 21.74 3.38
N SER A 109 -1.62 22.90 3.47
CA SER A 109 -3.09 23.01 3.40
C SER A 109 -3.71 22.42 2.13
N GLU A 110 -2.99 22.41 1.01
CA GLU A 110 -3.45 21.85 -0.27
C GLU A 110 -3.44 20.32 -0.29
N ASP A 111 -2.40 19.69 0.24
CA ASP A 111 -2.26 18.22 0.27
C ASP A 111 -3.29 17.57 1.20
N CYS A 112 -3.72 18.30 2.24
CA CYS A 112 -4.69 17.83 3.22
C CYS A 112 -6.00 17.34 2.58
N ARG A 113 -6.49 18.03 1.54
CA ARG A 113 -7.74 17.64 0.86
C ARG A 113 -7.60 16.29 0.15
N MET A 114 -6.49 16.08 -0.55
CA MET A 114 -6.22 14.84 -1.27
C MET A 114 -6.04 13.68 -0.27
N ILE A 115 -5.23 13.89 0.76
CA ILE A 115 -4.98 12.86 1.79
C ILE A 115 -6.27 12.49 2.52
N GLN A 116 -7.09 13.48 2.88
CA GLN A 116 -8.38 13.23 3.52
C GLN A 116 -9.33 12.44 2.61
N ALA A 117 -9.36 12.75 1.31
CA ALA A 117 -10.15 11.98 0.34
C ALA A 117 -9.68 10.51 0.26
N ILE A 118 -8.37 10.26 0.30
CA ILE A 118 -7.81 8.91 0.34
C ILE A 118 -8.21 8.19 1.63
N LEU A 119 -8.02 8.82 2.80
CA LEU A 119 -8.42 8.26 4.09
C LEU A 119 -9.92 7.92 4.13
N ASN A 120 -10.77 8.83 3.66
CA ASN A 120 -12.22 8.60 3.58
C ASN A 120 -12.57 7.42 2.65
N SER A 121 -11.85 7.30 1.52
CA SER A 121 -12.02 6.16 0.61
C SER A 121 -11.60 4.83 1.26
N LEU A 122 -10.49 4.82 2.01
CA LEU A 122 -10.04 3.64 2.74
C LEU A 122 -11.06 3.22 3.80
N GLU A 123 -11.56 4.16 4.60
CA GLU A 123 -12.58 3.90 5.63
C GLU A 123 -13.90 3.41 5.02
N LYS A 124 -14.31 4.00 3.90
CA LYS A 124 -15.50 3.57 3.15
C LYS A 124 -15.36 2.15 2.60
N ARG A 125 -14.15 1.72 2.25
CA ARG A 125 -13.91 0.32 1.84
C ARG A 125 -13.92 -0.59 3.05
N TRP A 126 -13.25 -0.21 4.14
CA TRP A 126 -13.19 -0.98 5.37
C TRP A 126 -14.57 -1.25 5.97
N SER A 127 -15.44 -0.25 6.03
CA SER A 127 -16.83 -0.36 6.50
C SER A 127 -17.71 -1.31 5.68
N LYS A 128 -17.35 -1.60 4.43
CA LYS A 128 -18.09 -2.52 3.55
C LYS A 128 -17.54 -3.95 3.56
N CYS A 129 -16.37 -4.16 4.14
CA CYS A 129 -15.73 -5.47 4.19
C CYS A 129 -16.23 -6.30 5.37
N ASN A 130 -16.05 -7.62 5.30
CA ASN A 130 -16.27 -8.52 6.43
C ASN A 130 -15.13 -8.38 7.45
N GLN A 131 -15.13 -7.28 8.20
CA GLN A 131 -14.05 -6.85 9.09
C GLN A 131 -13.59 -7.96 10.05
N GLU A 132 -14.54 -8.69 10.64
CA GLU A 132 -14.29 -9.81 11.55
C GLU A 132 -13.37 -10.88 10.96
N VAL A 133 -13.52 -11.18 9.66
CA VAL A 133 -12.70 -12.21 8.99
C VAL A 133 -11.26 -11.75 8.88
N PHE A 134 -11.04 -10.48 8.52
CA PHE A 134 -9.71 -9.89 8.44
C PHE A 134 -9.06 -9.80 9.81
N ILE A 135 -9.81 -9.38 10.83
CA ILE A 135 -9.36 -9.29 12.22
C ILE A 135 -8.93 -10.67 12.72
N VAL A 136 -9.79 -11.67 12.57
CA VAL A 136 -9.49 -13.04 13.00
C VAL A 136 -8.32 -13.62 12.20
N ALA A 137 -8.22 -13.38 10.90
CA ALA A 137 -7.06 -13.82 10.12
C ALA A 137 -5.75 -13.24 10.65
N ALA A 138 -5.73 -11.95 11.03
CA ALA A 138 -4.56 -11.33 11.65
C ALA A 138 -4.25 -11.92 13.04
N ILE A 139 -5.27 -12.22 13.84
CA ILE A 139 -5.08 -12.88 15.16
C ILE A 139 -4.55 -14.31 15.00
N LEU A 140 -5.03 -15.06 14.02
CA LEU A 140 -4.56 -16.41 13.72
C LEU A 140 -3.21 -16.44 13.02
N ASN A 141 -2.64 -15.29 12.66
CA ASN A 141 -1.25 -15.21 12.23
C ASN A 141 -0.32 -15.30 13.47
N PRO A 142 0.57 -16.31 13.54
CA PRO A 142 1.45 -16.53 14.71
C PRO A 142 2.46 -15.40 14.95
N ILE A 143 2.74 -14.58 13.93
CA ILE A 143 3.63 -13.41 14.03
C ILE A 143 2.93 -12.26 14.76
N TYR A 144 1.65 -12.03 14.47
CA TYR A 144 0.92 -10.85 14.92
C TYR A 144 0.09 -11.13 16.17
N LYS A 145 -0.72 -12.19 16.16
CA LYS A 145 -1.72 -12.45 17.20
C LYS A 145 -2.56 -11.19 17.48
N THR A 146 -2.74 -10.85 18.75
CA THR A 146 -3.47 -9.65 19.18
C THR A 146 -2.62 -8.38 19.15
N LEU A 147 -1.33 -8.45 18.82
CA LEU A 147 -0.41 -7.30 18.88
C LEU A 147 -0.88 -6.09 18.06
N PRO A 148 -1.40 -6.24 16.81
CA PRO A 148 -1.88 -5.08 16.04
C PRO A 148 -3.04 -4.33 16.71
N PHE A 149 -3.73 -4.97 17.66
CA PHE A 149 -4.92 -4.44 18.32
C PHE A 149 -4.71 -4.16 19.81
N ALA A 150 -3.47 -4.22 20.30
CA ALA A 150 -3.15 -4.14 21.72
C ALA A 150 -3.67 -2.84 22.39
N GLN A 151 -3.78 -1.75 21.63
CA GLN A 151 -4.27 -0.46 22.12
C GLN A 151 -5.79 -0.39 22.30
N LEU A 152 -6.55 -1.28 21.66
CA LEU A 152 -8.01 -1.17 21.64
C LEU A 152 -8.67 -1.72 22.90
N GLY A 153 -7.96 -2.50 23.73
CA GLY A 153 -8.48 -3.09 24.98
C GLY A 153 -9.63 -4.09 24.83
N ILE A 154 -10.33 -4.08 23.70
CA ILE A 154 -11.51 -4.91 23.39
C ILE A 154 -11.14 -6.34 22.98
N PHE A 155 -9.89 -6.62 22.60
CA PHE A 155 -9.45 -7.93 22.13
C PHE A 155 -8.95 -8.82 23.27
N THR A 156 -9.84 -9.10 24.22
CA THR A 156 -9.65 -10.10 25.27
C THR A 156 -9.85 -11.53 24.73
N ASN A 157 -9.40 -12.56 25.45
CA ASN A 157 -9.61 -13.95 25.03
C ASN A 157 -11.10 -14.27 24.80
N SER A 158 -11.99 -13.74 25.62
CA SER A 158 -13.44 -13.96 25.52
C SER A 158 -14.04 -13.31 24.28
N SER A 159 -13.64 -12.08 23.94
CA SER A 159 -14.16 -11.41 22.75
C SER A 159 -13.61 -12.03 21.47
N VAL A 160 -12.33 -12.41 21.46
CA VAL A 160 -11.73 -13.16 20.33
C VAL A 160 -12.42 -14.50 20.15
N TYR A 161 -12.70 -15.23 21.23
CA TYR A 161 -13.49 -16.46 21.18
C TYR A 161 -14.91 -16.22 20.62
N GLY A 162 -15.56 -15.13 21.03
CA GLY A 162 -16.89 -14.76 20.53
C GLY A 162 -16.91 -14.58 19.02
N ILE A 163 -15.97 -13.78 18.48
CA ILE A 163 -15.87 -13.55 17.04
C ILE A 163 -15.51 -14.86 16.32
N LEU A 164 -14.56 -15.64 16.82
CA LEU A 164 -14.20 -16.94 16.24
C LEU A 164 -15.37 -17.92 16.20
N SER A 165 -16.18 -17.96 17.25
CA SER A 165 -17.36 -18.83 17.34
C SER A 165 -18.42 -18.45 16.31
N GLN A 166 -18.68 -17.15 16.15
CA GLN A 166 -19.60 -16.64 15.13
C GLN A 166 -19.11 -16.96 13.72
N LEU A 167 -17.81 -16.76 13.45
CA LEU A 167 -17.20 -17.11 12.17
C LEU A 167 -17.23 -18.62 11.91
N TRP A 168 -16.99 -19.44 12.94
CA TRP A 168 -17.07 -20.90 12.84
C TRP A 168 -18.46 -21.35 12.41
N GLN A 169 -19.49 -20.90 13.12
CA GLN A 169 -20.89 -21.19 12.77
C GLN A 169 -21.22 -20.71 11.35
N ARG A 170 -20.78 -19.51 10.98
CA ARG A 170 -21.05 -18.97 9.64
C ARG A 170 -20.38 -19.76 8.52
N PHE A 171 -19.15 -20.23 8.71
CA PHE A 171 -18.39 -20.92 7.66
C PHE A 171 -18.66 -22.42 7.60
N TYR A 172 -18.83 -23.07 8.75
CA TYR A 172 -19.00 -24.52 8.84
C TYR A 172 -20.46 -24.94 9.07
N GLN A 173 -21.37 -24.01 9.38
CA GLN A 173 -22.78 -24.31 9.68
C GLN A 173 -22.96 -25.27 10.86
N GLU A 174 -21.99 -25.27 11.78
CA GLU A 174 -21.92 -26.15 12.95
C GLU A 174 -21.55 -25.34 14.19
N ASN A 175 -21.85 -25.89 15.38
CA ASN A 175 -21.39 -25.30 16.63
C ASN A 175 -19.86 -25.40 16.76
N PRO A 176 -19.20 -24.39 17.36
CA PRO A 176 -17.77 -24.45 17.61
C PRO A 176 -17.45 -25.66 18.51
N PRO A 177 -16.32 -26.35 18.28
CA PRO A 177 -15.88 -27.43 19.13
C PRO A 177 -15.77 -26.98 20.59
N PRO A 178 -16.13 -27.83 21.58
CA PRO A 178 -15.98 -27.50 23.00
C PRO A 178 -14.54 -27.13 23.40
N THR A 179 -13.55 -27.63 22.65
CA THR A 179 -12.13 -27.38 22.85
C THR A 179 -11.64 -26.05 22.27
N LEU A 180 -12.46 -25.33 21.48
CA LEU A 180 -12.02 -24.12 20.77
C LEU A 180 -11.48 -23.04 21.73
N LEU A 181 -12.13 -22.86 22.89
CA LEU A 181 -11.71 -21.86 23.87
C LEU A 181 -10.34 -22.20 24.49
N SER A 182 -10.13 -23.47 24.87
CA SER A 182 -8.84 -23.90 25.43
C SER A 182 -7.72 -23.85 24.39
N GLU A 183 -8.00 -24.26 23.14
CA GLU A 183 -7.04 -24.18 22.03
C GLU A 183 -6.67 -22.73 21.73
N LEU A 184 -7.65 -21.82 21.70
CA LEU A 184 -7.39 -20.39 21.50
C LEU A 184 -6.50 -19.82 22.61
N TYR A 185 -6.78 -20.18 23.87
CA TYR A 185 -5.98 -19.72 25.00
C TYR A 185 -4.54 -20.23 24.88
N ASP A 186 -4.34 -21.50 24.55
CA ASP A 186 -3.02 -22.09 24.38
C ASP A 186 -2.28 -21.46 23.18
N TYR A 187 -2.97 -21.25 22.07
CA TYR A 187 -2.43 -20.57 20.89
C TYR A 187 -1.95 -19.16 21.22
N LEU A 188 -2.81 -18.33 21.82
CA LEU A 188 -2.47 -16.94 22.14
C LEU A 188 -1.28 -16.85 23.09
N ASN A 189 -1.20 -17.75 24.07
CA ASN A 189 -0.16 -17.76 25.10
C ASN A 189 1.07 -18.62 24.76
N ASN A 190 1.16 -19.21 23.55
CA ASN A 190 2.23 -20.16 23.17
C ASN A 190 2.38 -21.35 24.13
N LYS A 191 1.26 -21.90 24.60
CA LYS A 191 1.21 -23.09 25.46
C LYS A 191 0.93 -24.35 24.64
N GLY A 192 0.99 -25.52 25.29
CA GLY A 192 0.71 -26.81 24.65
C GLY A 192 1.53 -27.05 23.38
N VAL A 193 0.83 -27.40 22.30
CA VAL A 193 1.41 -27.65 20.97
C VAL A 193 1.99 -26.40 20.31
N TYR A 194 1.60 -25.21 20.76
CA TYR A 194 2.00 -23.92 20.17
C TYR A 194 3.32 -23.36 20.75
N LYS A 195 3.95 -24.03 21.72
CA LYS A 195 5.26 -23.61 22.27
C LYS A 195 6.34 -23.43 21.21
N THR A 196 6.30 -24.26 20.16
CA THR A 196 7.26 -24.24 19.05
C THR A 196 7.06 -23.05 18.11
N PHE A 197 5.91 -22.36 18.16
CA PHE A 197 5.62 -21.22 17.29
C PHE A 197 6.60 -20.06 17.51
N LEU A 198 7.12 -19.88 18.74
CA LEU A 198 8.13 -18.87 18.99
C LEU A 198 9.41 -19.10 18.16
N ARG A 199 9.85 -20.36 18.03
CA ARG A 199 11.02 -20.71 17.21
C ARG A 199 10.73 -20.56 15.73
N PHE A 200 9.55 -20.99 15.29
CA PHE A 200 9.10 -20.84 13.90
C PHE A 200 8.98 -19.36 13.49
N VAL A 201 8.41 -18.51 14.35
CA VAL A 201 8.33 -17.06 14.10
C VAL A 201 9.72 -16.44 14.09
N ALA A 202 10.63 -16.87 14.96
CA ALA A 202 12.01 -16.40 14.95
C ALA A 202 12.74 -16.75 13.65
N SER A 203 12.59 -17.98 13.13
CA SER A 203 13.19 -18.38 11.85
C SER A 203 12.60 -17.58 10.68
N LEU A 204 11.27 -17.41 10.64
CA LEU A 204 10.61 -16.61 9.60
C LEU A 204 11.10 -15.14 9.60
N LYS A 205 11.29 -14.55 10.79
CA LYS A 205 11.83 -13.20 10.89
C LYS A 205 13.27 -13.13 10.39
N ALA A 206 14.12 -14.10 10.76
CA ALA A 206 15.51 -14.17 10.33
C ALA A 206 15.62 -14.26 8.79
N ASP A 207 14.83 -15.13 8.15
CA ASP A 207 14.79 -15.31 6.69
C ASP A 207 14.34 -14.03 5.97
N THR A 208 13.44 -13.26 6.58
CA THR A 208 12.95 -12.00 6.02
C THR A 208 14.03 -10.92 6.08
N THR A 209 14.75 -10.79 7.20
CA THR A 209 15.90 -9.87 7.32
C THR A 209 17.05 -10.22 6.37
N GLY A 210 17.27 -11.51 6.09
CA GLY A 210 18.26 -11.96 5.10
C GLY A 210 17.90 -11.55 3.66
N LYS A 211 16.61 -11.61 3.30
CA LYS A 211 16.13 -11.26 1.94
C LYS A 211 16.02 -9.75 1.69
N VAL A 212 15.65 -8.95 2.70
CA VAL A 212 15.57 -7.48 2.58
C VAL A 212 16.94 -6.85 2.29
N SER A 213 18.03 -7.44 2.78
CA SER A 213 19.40 -6.99 2.46
C SER A 213 19.78 -7.25 1.00
N ILE A 214 19.23 -8.29 0.36
CA ILE A 214 19.50 -8.63 -1.05
C ILE A 214 18.69 -7.74 -2.00
N GLN A 215 17.46 -7.37 -1.63
CA GLN A 215 16.61 -6.49 -2.46
C GLN A 215 16.97 -5.00 -2.37
N LYS A 216 17.80 -4.57 -1.41
CA LYS A 216 18.37 -3.21 -1.39
C LYS A 216 19.65 -3.08 -2.24
N LEU A 217 20.10 -4.16 -2.87
CA LEU A 217 21.31 -4.25 -3.70
C LEU A 217 21.00 -4.45 -5.20
N ILE A 218 19.72 -4.37 -5.59
CA ILE A 218 19.23 -4.38 -6.98
C ILE A 218 18.37 -3.13 -7.16
#